data_AF-A0A8T4XFW7-F1
#
_entry.id   AF-A0A8T4XFW7-F1
#
_cell.length_a   1.000
_cell.length_b   1.000
_cell.length_c   1.000
_cell.angle_alpha   90.00
_cell.angle_beta   90.00
_cell.angle_gamma   90.00
#
_symmetry.space_group_name_H-M   'P 1'
#
loop_
_entity.id
_entity.type
_entity.pdbx_description
1 polymer ?
#
loop_
_entity_poly.entity_id
_entity_poly.type
_entity_poly.pdbx_seq_one_letter_code
_entity_poly.pdbx_strand_id
1 'polypeptide(L)'
;MLGEIILSQQILYWWNIIKFFATNRTLIQGAPLEEVEEIEAFGNPLIKATHRSTFEVTREMHLTERGDCIIAIGANKAARDLNKRFKEAARRPDSEIIIFIEACGLREVVKAYGSPNLTFTHPTDIVVRKSGYICDRTVAIRADKAARDLSRELIEKLRLPMKPVKITLFVRA
;
A
#
# COMPACT_ATOMS: atom_id res chain seq x y z
N MET A 1 12.31 19.97 20.96
CA MET A 1 13.23 20.65 20.01
C MET A 1 14.11 19.70 19.20
N LEU A 2 14.58 18.55 19.71
CA LEU A 2 15.40 17.62 18.89
C LEU A 2 14.60 16.75 17.91
N GLY A 3 13.32 16.46 18.18
CA GLY A 3 12.47 15.61 17.31
C GLY A 3 12.01 16.28 16.01
N GLU A 4 11.76 17.59 16.02
CA GLU A 4 11.33 18.34 14.81
C GLU A 4 12.49 18.56 13.82
N ILE A 5 13.73 18.60 14.31
CA ILE A 5 14.93 18.75 13.48
C ILE A 5 15.22 17.44 12.71
N ILE A 6 14.98 16.27 13.32
CA ILE A 6 15.18 14.97 12.66
C ILE A 6 14.11 14.71 11.59
N LEU A 7 12.83 15.02 11.89
CA LEU A 7 11.75 14.91 10.89
C LEU A 7 11.99 15.84 9.69
N SER A 8 12.44 17.07 9.93
CA SER A 8 12.72 18.02 8.85
C SER A 8 13.91 17.59 7.98
N GLN A 9 14.97 17.00 8.56
CA GLN A 9 16.10 16.47 7.79
C GLN A 9 15.73 15.24 6.96
N GLN A 10 14.89 14.35 7.48
CA GLN A 10 14.45 13.17 6.73
C GLN A 10 13.49 13.56 5.60
N ILE A 11 12.57 14.50 5.84
CA ILE A 11 11.71 15.06 4.80
C ILE A 11 12.54 15.80 3.75
N LEU A 12 13.54 16.61 4.14
CA LEU A 12 14.45 17.27 3.20
C LEU A 12 15.24 16.25 2.35
N TYR A 13 15.69 15.16 2.96
CA TYR A 13 16.41 14.09 2.26
C TYR A 13 15.53 13.46 1.18
N TRP A 14 14.29 13.09 1.53
CA TRP A 14 13.32 12.56 0.56
C TRP A 14 12.91 13.60 -0.50
N TRP A 15 12.76 14.88 -0.12
CA TRP A 15 12.49 15.96 -1.08
C TRP A 15 13.64 16.19 -2.07
N ASN A 16 14.89 16.09 -1.60
CA ASN A 16 16.07 16.24 -2.44
C ASN A 16 16.25 15.04 -3.38
N ILE A 17 15.90 13.83 -2.93
CA ILE A 17 15.84 12.64 -3.79
C ILE A 17 14.80 12.85 -4.91
N ILE A 18 13.59 13.29 -4.57
CA ILE A 18 12.53 13.57 -5.55
C ILE A 18 12.97 14.65 -6.56
N LYS A 19 13.61 15.74 -6.10
CA LYS A 19 14.15 16.79 -6.99
C LYS A 19 15.30 16.29 -7.87
N PHE A 20 16.18 15.45 -7.35
CA PHE A 20 17.29 14.88 -8.11
C PHE A 20 16.78 14.05 -9.30
N PHE A 21 15.76 13.21 -9.07
CA PHE A 21 15.13 12.42 -10.13
C PHE A 21 14.29 13.26 -11.11
N ALA A 22 13.71 14.37 -10.68
CA ALA A 22 12.98 15.28 -11.56
C ALA A 22 13.89 16.03 -12.55
N THR A 23 15.16 16.25 -12.19
CA THR A 23 16.05 17.16 -12.93
C THR A 23 17.02 16.44 -13.90
N ASN A 24 17.39 15.17 -13.63
CA ASN A 24 18.35 14.42 -14.46
C ASN A 24 17.69 13.28 -15.24
N ARG A 25 16.92 13.62 -16.28
CA ARG A 25 16.36 12.69 -17.27
C ARG A 25 17.36 12.42 -18.41
N THR A 26 18.54 11.90 -18.09
CA THR A 26 19.42 11.34 -19.12
C THR A 26 20.19 10.14 -18.56
N LEU A 27 19.77 8.95 -18.97
CA LEU A 27 20.54 7.69 -19.01
C LEU A 27 21.31 7.30 -17.73
N ILE A 28 20.65 6.58 -16.83
CA ILE A 28 21.33 5.63 -15.93
C ILE A 28 20.74 4.25 -16.20
N GLN A 29 21.33 3.50 -17.13
CA GLN A 29 21.11 2.06 -17.20
C GLN A 29 21.65 1.45 -15.89
N GLY A 30 20.75 1.07 -14.99
CA GLY A 30 21.10 0.43 -13.71
C GLY A 30 20.58 1.12 -12.44
N ALA A 31 19.89 2.26 -12.54
CA ALA A 31 19.18 2.81 -11.37
C ALA A 31 17.98 1.90 -11.00
N PRO A 32 17.73 1.65 -9.70
CA PRO A 32 16.56 0.88 -9.29
C PRO A 32 15.28 1.54 -9.80
N LEU A 33 14.34 0.74 -10.30
CA LEU A 33 13.03 1.23 -10.70
C LEU A 33 12.26 1.58 -9.42
N GLU A 34 12.00 2.87 -9.24
CA GLU A 34 11.19 3.39 -8.15
C GLU A 34 9.89 3.94 -8.70
N GLU A 35 8.78 3.32 -8.31
CA GLU A 35 7.44 3.70 -8.76
C GLU A 35 6.50 3.83 -7.56
N VAL A 36 5.56 4.76 -7.67
CA VAL A 36 4.58 5.05 -6.62
C VAL A 36 3.17 4.88 -7.15
N GLU A 37 2.35 4.23 -6.36
CA GLU A 37 0.93 4.09 -6.60
C GLU A 37 0.14 4.67 -5.43
N GLU A 38 -0.85 5.49 -5.73
CA GLU A 38 -1.71 6.10 -4.72
C GLU A 38 -3.16 5.65 -4.93
N ILE A 39 -3.77 5.16 -3.86
CA ILE A 39 -5.13 4.64 -3.82
C ILE A 39 -5.89 5.43 -2.75
N GLU A 40 -7.03 5.98 -3.14
CA GLU A 40 -7.94 6.68 -2.24
C GLU A 40 -9.12 5.76 -1.96
N ALA A 41 -9.50 5.65 -0.69
CA ALA A 41 -10.57 4.80 -0.21
C ALA A 41 -11.22 5.43 1.05
N PHE A 42 -12.14 4.70 1.66
CA PHE A 42 -12.92 5.18 2.79
C PHE A 42 -12.97 4.17 3.93
N GLY A 43 -13.09 4.70 5.15
CA GLY A 43 -13.39 3.95 6.36
C GLY A 43 -14.85 3.47 6.40
N ASN A 44 -15.09 2.41 7.17
CA ASN A 44 -16.41 1.81 7.36
C ASN A 44 -16.56 1.22 8.77
N PRO A 45 -17.70 1.45 9.46
CA PRO A 45 -17.92 0.94 10.82
C PRO A 45 -17.77 -0.58 10.99
N LEU A 46 -17.98 -1.36 9.92
CA LEU A 46 -17.92 -2.82 9.94
C LEU A 46 -16.50 -3.39 9.79
N ILE A 47 -15.47 -2.55 9.64
CA ILE A 47 -14.07 -3.00 9.51
C ILE A 47 -13.63 -3.71 10.80
N LYS A 48 -13.36 -5.02 10.68
CA LYS A 48 -12.86 -5.85 11.79
C LYS A 48 -11.33 -5.87 11.84
N ALA A 49 -10.69 -6.02 10.69
CA ALA A 49 -9.24 -6.12 10.54
C ALA A 49 -8.61 -7.15 11.51
N THR A 50 -9.08 -8.39 11.42
CA THR A 50 -8.65 -9.51 12.28
C THR A 50 -8.03 -10.67 11.52
N HIS A 51 -8.04 -10.63 10.19
CA HIS A 51 -7.45 -11.70 9.38
C HIS A 51 -5.93 -11.80 9.64
N ARG A 52 -5.45 -13.05 9.78
CA ARG A 52 -4.08 -13.33 10.27
C ARG A 52 -3.00 -13.29 9.20
N SER A 53 -3.38 -13.37 7.93
CA SER A 53 -2.42 -13.54 6.83
C SER A 53 -2.58 -12.55 5.68
N THR A 54 -3.61 -11.70 5.71
CA THR A 54 -3.87 -10.72 4.65
C THR A 54 -4.47 -9.44 5.21
N PHE A 55 -4.38 -8.36 4.42
CA PHE A 55 -5.34 -7.27 4.46
C PHE A 55 -5.78 -6.91 3.03
N GLU A 56 -6.92 -6.26 2.91
CA GLU A 56 -7.60 -5.99 1.65
C GLU A 56 -8.16 -4.55 1.58
N VAL A 57 -8.03 -3.94 0.42
CA VAL A 57 -8.71 -2.70 0.03
C VAL A 57 -9.59 -3.02 -1.17
N THR A 58 -10.85 -2.57 -1.16
CA THR A 58 -11.83 -2.91 -2.20
C THR A 58 -12.54 -1.68 -2.77
N ARG A 59 -12.93 -1.75 -4.04
CA ARG A 59 -13.81 -0.79 -4.72
C ARG A 59 -15.27 -0.91 -4.27
N GLU A 60 -15.65 -2.03 -3.67
CA GLU A 60 -17.00 -2.25 -3.16
C GLU A 60 -17.33 -1.22 -2.07
N MET A 61 -18.56 -0.67 -2.11
CA MET A 61 -19.03 0.29 -1.11
C MET A 61 -19.66 -0.38 0.11
N HIS A 62 -19.98 -1.67 0.01
CA HIS A 62 -20.69 -2.42 1.03
C HIS A 62 -19.79 -3.50 1.61
N LEU A 63 -19.55 -3.41 2.93
CA LEU A 63 -18.84 -4.43 3.67
C LEU A 63 -19.85 -5.35 4.35
N THR A 64 -19.68 -6.66 4.18
CA THR A 64 -20.42 -7.65 4.96
C THR A 64 -19.66 -7.96 6.25
N GLU A 65 -20.36 -8.50 7.26
CA GLU A 65 -19.72 -8.88 8.53
C GLU A 65 -18.65 -9.97 8.40
N ARG A 66 -18.57 -10.66 7.25
CA ARG A 66 -17.57 -11.72 6.99
C ARG A 66 -16.21 -11.20 6.53
N GLY A 67 -16.13 -9.94 6.07
CA GLY A 67 -14.89 -9.35 5.55
C GLY A 67 -13.91 -8.98 6.66
N ASP A 68 -13.18 -9.96 7.19
CA ASP A 68 -12.27 -9.76 8.33
C ASP A 68 -10.85 -9.29 7.92
N CYS A 69 -10.52 -9.36 6.63
CA CYS A 69 -9.29 -8.81 6.03
C CYS A 69 -9.42 -7.38 5.51
N ILE A 70 -10.64 -6.88 5.30
CA ILE A 70 -10.88 -5.56 4.67
C ILE A 70 -10.53 -4.44 5.64
N ILE A 71 -9.75 -3.47 5.17
CA ILE A 71 -9.28 -2.30 5.92
C ILE A 71 -9.75 -0.96 5.33
N ALA A 72 -10.26 -0.96 4.09
CA ALA A 72 -10.86 0.21 3.46
C ALA A 72 -11.79 -0.22 2.30
N ILE A 73 -12.82 0.59 2.04
CA ILE A 73 -13.86 0.36 1.02
C ILE A 73 -13.93 1.52 0.03
N GLY A 74 -14.69 1.37 -1.05
CA GLY A 74 -14.92 2.46 -2.02
C GLY A 74 -13.64 2.97 -2.68
N ALA A 75 -12.66 2.10 -2.87
CA ALA A 75 -11.38 2.46 -3.46
C ALA A 75 -11.54 3.00 -4.90
N ASN A 76 -10.72 3.99 -5.26
CA ASN A 76 -10.68 4.52 -6.63
C ASN A 76 -9.96 3.60 -7.63
N LYS A 77 -9.21 2.61 -7.15
CA LYS A 77 -8.43 1.65 -7.94
C LYS A 77 -8.58 0.23 -7.40
N ALA A 78 -8.56 -0.74 -8.31
CA ALA A 78 -8.34 -2.16 -8.01
C ALA A 78 -6.96 -2.62 -8.51
N ALA A 79 -6.60 -3.89 -8.29
CA ALA A 79 -5.36 -4.46 -8.80
C ALA A 79 -5.17 -4.24 -10.31
N ARG A 80 -6.25 -4.37 -11.10
CA ARG A 80 -6.22 -4.10 -12.56
C ARG A 80 -5.93 -2.64 -12.93
N ASP A 81 -6.20 -1.69 -12.05
CA ASP A 81 -6.13 -0.26 -12.36
C ASP A 81 -4.76 0.34 -12.01
N LEU A 82 -3.89 -0.40 -11.32
CA LEU A 82 -2.56 0.09 -10.98
C LEU A 82 -1.75 0.42 -12.24
N ASN A 83 -0.87 1.41 -12.13
CA ASN A 83 -0.03 1.90 -13.21
C ASN A 83 0.83 0.76 -13.77
N LYS A 84 0.94 0.73 -15.10
CA LYS A 84 1.75 -0.27 -15.81
C LYS A 84 3.19 -0.31 -15.30
N ARG A 85 3.82 0.84 -15.03
CA ARG A 85 5.19 0.91 -14.53
C ARG A 85 5.34 0.33 -13.13
N PHE A 86 4.40 0.65 -12.24
CA PHE A 86 4.35 0.05 -10.90
C PHE A 86 4.23 -1.47 -10.98
N LYS A 87 3.33 -2.00 -11.83
CA LYS A 87 3.17 -3.45 -12.04
C LYS A 87 4.44 -4.10 -12.59
N GLU A 88 5.14 -3.44 -13.51
CA GLU A 88 6.40 -3.91 -14.07
C GLU A 88 7.50 -3.96 -13.01
N ALA A 89 7.64 -2.91 -12.19
CA ALA A 89 8.59 -2.87 -11.08
C ALA A 89 8.27 -3.95 -10.03
N ALA A 90 7.01 -4.09 -9.62
CA ALA A 90 6.56 -5.10 -8.65
C ALA A 90 6.68 -6.55 -9.15
N ARG A 91 6.85 -6.77 -10.46
CA ARG A 91 7.12 -8.10 -11.03
C ARG A 91 8.60 -8.45 -11.04
N ARG A 92 9.51 -7.52 -10.75
CA ARG A 92 10.93 -7.86 -10.73
C ARG A 92 11.24 -8.78 -9.55
N PRO A 93 12.12 -9.78 -9.75
CA PRO A 93 12.63 -10.58 -8.64
C PRO A 93 13.16 -9.69 -7.53
N ASP A 94 12.87 -10.07 -6.29
CA ASP A 94 13.32 -9.38 -5.08
C ASP A 94 12.91 -7.89 -4.94
N SER A 95 11.94 -7.43 -5.76
CA SER A 95 11.36 -6.11 -5.59
C SER A 95 10.73 -5.95 -4.20
N GLU A 96 11.06 -4.84 -3.55
CA GLU A 96 10.52 -4.47 -2.25
C GLU A 96 9.34 -3.52 -2.42
N ILE A 97 8.28 -3.73 -1.64
CA ILE A 97 7.10 -2.87 -1.61
C ILE A 97 6.92 -2.34 -0.19
N ILE A 98 6.95 -1.02 -0.05
CA ILE A 98 6.62 -0.33 1.20
C ILE A 98 5.22 0.25 1.05
N ILE A 99 4.36 -0.03 2.01
CA ILE A 99 2.95 0.34 1.98
C ILE A 99 2.67 1.26 3.16
N PHE A 100 2.15 2.45 2.86
CA PHE A 100 1.63 3.37 3.85
C PHE A 100 0.10 3.30 3.87
N ILE A 101 -0.48 3.15 5.06
CA ILE A 101 -1.92 3.23 5.28
C ILE A 101 -2.18 4.43 6.19
N GLU A 102 -2.90 5.42 5.68
CA GLU A 102 -3.07 6.71 6.34
C GLU A 102 -4.55 7.03 6.57
N ALA A 103 -4.91 7.33 7.81
CA ALA A 103 -6.26 7.72 8.19
C ALA A 103 -6.24 8.69 9.37
N CYS A 104 -6.94 9.83 9.23
CA CYS A 104 -7.08 10.83 10.30
C CYS A 104 -5.75 11.26 10.96
N GLY A 105 -4.70 11.45 10.16
CA GLY A 105 -3.37 11.87 10.65
C GLY A 105 -2.51 10.75 11.24
N LEU A 106 -3.03 9.52 11.35
CA LEU A 106 -2.24 8.34 11.69
C LEU A 106 -1.71 7.68 10.42
N ARG A 107 -0.51 7.12 10.52
CA ARG A 107 0.15 6.38 9.45
C ARG A 107 0.69 5.05 9.99
N GLU A 108 0.38 3.99 9.29
CA GLU A 108 0.95 2.66 9.50
C GLU A 108 1.84 2.29 8.32
N VAL A 109 2.92 1.57 8.59
CA VAL A 109 3.89 1.12 7.57
C VAL A 109 3.90 -0.41 7.52
N VAL A 110 3.76 -0.97 6.33
CA VAL A 110 3.90 -2.41 6.06
C VAL A 110 5.02 -2.60 5.05
N LYS A 111 5.88 -3.59 5.27
CA LYS A 111 6.92 -4.02 4.33
C LYS A 111 6.51 -5.32 3.69
N ALA A 112 6.62 -5.42 2.38
CA ALA A 112 6.27 -6.60 1.60
C ALA A 112 7.18 -6.71 0.37
N TYR A 113 6.94 -7.71 -0.46
CA TYR A 113 7.71 -7.99 -1.66
C TYR A 113 6.80 -8.17 -2.86
N GLY A 114 7.34 -7.81 -4.03
CA GLY A 114 6.77 -8.19 -5.31
C GLY A 114 7.06 -9.64 -5.68
N SER A 115 6.65 -10.03 -6.89
CA SER A 115 6.94 -11.34 -7.48
C SER A 115 6.69 -11.33 -8.99
N PRO A 116 7.52 -12.02 -9.79
CA PRO A 116 7.28 -12.22 -11.23
C PRO A 116 5.91 -12.80 -11.57
N ASN A 117 5.30 -13.53 -10.65
CA ASN A 117 4.03 -14.21 -10.85
C ASN A 117 2.80 -13.33 -10.55
N LEU A 118 2.97 -12.07 -10.10
CA LEU A 118 1.84 -11.17 -9.84
C LEU A 118 1.08 -10.84 -11.12
N THR A 119 -0.23 -11.10 -11.15
CA THR A 119 -1.04 -10.92 -12.36
C THR A 119 -1.72 -9.55 -12.44
N PHE A 120 -2.13 -8.97 -11.31
CA PHE A 120 -2.80 -7.67 -11.22
C PHE A 120 -4.04 -7.56 -12.10
N THR A 121 -4.94 -8.54 -12.04
CA THR A 121 -6.11 -8.62 -12.94
C THR A 121 -7.45 -8.45 -12.24
N HIS A 122 -7.52 -8.49 -10.90
CA HIS A 122 -8.80 -8.41 -10.21
C HIS A 122 -9.46 -7.03 -10.40
N PRO A 123 -10.78 -6.98 -10.69
CA PRO A 123 -11.45 -5.74 -11.03
C PRO A 123 -11.85 -4.87 -9.85
N THR A 124 -11.89 -5.42 -8.64
CA THR A 124 -12.40 -4.71 -7.45
C THR A 124 -11.44 -4.64 -6.28
N ASP A 125 -10.48 -5.56 -6.16
CA ASP A 125 -9.80 -5.80 -4.89
C ASP A 125 -8.29 -5.67 -5.05
N ILE A 126 -7.66 -5.25 -3.96
CA ILE A 126 -6.21 -5.16 -3.76
C ILE A 126 -5.91 -5.91 -2.46
N VAL A 127 -5.17 -7.00 -2.56
CA VAL A 127 -4.85 -7.86 -1.42
C VAL A 127 -3.34 -7.92 -1.21
N VAL A 128 -2.93 -7.70 0.04
CA VAL A 128 -1.55 -7.87 0.52
C VAL A 128 -1.51 -9.09 1.42
N ARG A 129 -0.48 -9.93 1.25
CA ARG A 129 -0.39 -11.25 1.90
C ARG A 129 0.91 -11.40 2.66
N LYS A 130 0.86 -12.01 3.84
CA LYS A 130 2.05 -12.48 4.57
C LYS A 130 2.65 -13.73 3.93
N SER A 131 1.82 -14.57 3.30
CA SER A 131 2.28 -15.76 2.59
C SER A 131 2.81 -15.40 1.19
N GLY A 132 3.42 -16.39 0.52
CA GLY A 132 3.80 -16.31 -0.90
C GLY A 132 2.69 -16.67 -1.89
N TYR A 133 1.46 -16.90 -1.41
CA TYR A 133 0.33 -17.26 -2.27
C TYR A 133 -0.06 -16.11 -3.19
N ILE A 134 -0.33 -16.39 -4.46
CA ILE A 134 -0.70 -15.38 -5.46
C ILE A 134 -2.03 -15.76 -6.11
N CYS A 135 -2.93 -14.78 -6.20
CA CYS A 135 -4.09 -14.81 -7.08
C CYS A 135 -4.21 -13.45 -7.78
N ASP A 136 -5.23 -13.30 -8.62
CA ASP A 136 -5.56 -12.07 -9.35
C ASP A 136 -5.67 -10.79 -8.50
N ARG A 137 -6.05 -10.91 -7.23
CA ARG A 137 -6.15 -9.81 -6.24
C ARG A 137 -4.82 -9.41 -5.62
N THR A 138 -3.83 -10.31 -5.65
CA THR A 138 -2.59 -10.12 -4.90
C THR A 138 -1.75 -9.02 -5.55
N VAL A 139 -1.33 -8.02 -4.76
CA VAL A 139 -0.42 -6.96 -5.20
C VAL A 139 0.94 -7.01 -4.51
N ALA A 140 1.03 -7.67 -3.37
CA ALA A 140 2.27 -7.87 -2.62
C ALA A 140 2.18 -9.13 -1.76
N ILE A 141 3.32 -9.80 -1.57
CA ILE A 141 3.47 -11.04 -0.82
C ILE A 141 4.55 -10.89 0.25
N ARG A 142 4.67 -11.89 1.15
CA ARG A 142 5.68 -11.90 2.22
C ARG A 142 5.66 -10.62 3.07
N ALA A 143 4.47 -10.07 3.32
CA ALA A 143 4.28 -8.90 4.15
C ALA A 143 4.62 -9.18 5.63
N ASP A 144 5.20 -8.20 6.31
CA ASP A 144 5.47 -8.26 7.76
C ASP A 144 4.18 -8.18 8.59
N LYS A 145 3.15 -7.50 8.08
CA LYS A 145 1.84 -7.29 8.72
C LYS A 145 0.67 -7.79 7.87
N ALA A 146 -0.29 -8.43 8.53
CA ALA A 146 -1.66 -8.64 8.05
C ALA A 146 -2.62 -7.66 8.74
N ALA A 147 -3.92 -7.75 8.44
CA ALA A 147 -4.95 -6.91 9.07
C ALA A 147 -4.92 -6.98 10.60
N ARG A 148 -4.70 -8.18 11.16
CA ARG A 148 -4.55 -8.39 12.62
C ARG A 148 -3.32 -7.70 13.23
N ASP A 149 -2.28 -7.45 12.44
CA ASP A 149 -1.03 -6.89 12.93
C ASP A 149 -1.02 -5.36 12.91
N LEU A 150 -2.00 -4.73 12.24
CA LEU A 150 -2.16 -3.27 12.24
C LEU A 150 -2.49 -2.76 13.65
N SER A 151 -2.00 -1.57 13.99
CA SER A 151 -2.25 -0.94 15.28
C SER A 151 -3.75 -0.75 15.53
N ARG A 152 -4.19 -1.00 16.76
CA ARG A 152 -5.62 -0.88 17.10
C ARG A 152 -6.11 0.57 16.99
N GLU A 153 -5.23 1.54 17.26
CA GLU A 153 -5.51 2.97 17.07
C GLU A 153 -5.83 3.30 15.60
N LEU A 154 -5.07 2.76 14.64
CA LEU A 154 -5.39 2.90 13.22
C LEU A 154 -6.76 2.28 12.90
N ILE A 155 -7.03 1.06 13.38
CA ILE A 155 -8.30 0.37 13.12
C ILE A 155 -9.49 1.20 13.62
N GLU A 156 -9.37 1.86 14.78
CA GLU A 156 -10.39 2.78 15.28
C GLU A 156 -10.65 3.95 14.31
N LYS A 157 -9.61 4.50 13.68
CA LYS A 157 -9.79 5.55 12.63
C LYS A 157 -10.42 4.98 11.37
N LEU A 158 -10.02 3.79 10.94
CA LEU A 158 -10.58 3.13 9.75
C LEU A 158 -12.07 2.79 9.94
N ARG A 159 -12.55 2.63 11.17
CA ARG A 159 -13.99 2.42 11.45
C ARG A 159 -14.84 3.68 11.33
N LEU A 160 -14.24 4.86 11.23
CA LEU A 160 -15.02 6.09 11.10
C LEU A 160 -15.72 6.12 9.73
N PRO A 161 -17.05 6.29 9.69
CA PRO A 161 -17.83 6.13 8.47
C PRO A 161 -17.42 7.18 7.43
N MET A 162 -17.10 6.71 6.23
CA MET A 162 -16.76 7.54 5.07
C MET A 162 -15.59 8.51 5.31
N LYS A 163 -14.75 8.27 6.31
CA LYS A 163 -13.53 9.06 6.49
C LYS A 163 -12.49 8.66 5.43
N PRO A 164 -11.77 9.62 4.83
CA PRO A 164 -10.74 9.31 3.84
C PRO A 164 -9.65 8.41 4.41
N VAL A 165 -9.28 7.41 3.62
CA VAL A 165 -8.13 6.53 3.83
C VAL A 165 -7.26 6.61 2.60
N LYS A 166 -5.98 6.93 2.77
CA LYS A 166 -5.00 6.91 1.67
C LYS A 166 -4.09 5.70 1.82
N ILE A 167 -3.94 4.95 0.74
CA ILE A 167 -2.99 3.84 0.65
C ILE A 167 -1.96 4.20 -0.41
N THR A 168 -0.69 4.22 -0.01
CA THR A 168 0.43 4.50 -0.92
C THR A 168 1.32 3.27 -1.01
N LEU A 169 1.52 2.75 -2.22
CA LEU A 169 2.44 1.65 -2.50
C LEU A 169 3.70 2.23 -3.16
N PHE A 170 4.84 2.08 -2.52
CA PHE A 170 6.14 2.42 -3.07
C PHE A 170 6.87 1.13 -3.42
N VAL A 171 7.27 0.95 -4.68
CA VAL A 171 8.06 -0.21 -5.10
C VAL A 171 9.48 0.21 -5.47
N ARG A 172 10.47 -0.57 -5.02
CA ARG A 172 11.88 -0.46 -5.40
C ARG A 172 12.35 -1.78 -6.00
N ALA A 173 12.89 -1.74 -7.21
CA ALA A 173 13.16 -2.95 -8.01
C ALA A 173 14.43 -2.89 -8.86
#